data_AF-T1DBP8-F1
#
_entry.id   AF-T1DBP8-F1
#
_cell.length_a   1.000
_cell.length_b   1.000
_cell.length_c   1.000
_cell.angle_alpha   90.00
_cell.angle_beta   90.00
_cell.angle_gamma   90.00
#
_symmetry.space_group_name_H-M   'P 1'
#
loop_
_entity.id
_entity.type
_entity.pdbx_description
1 polymer ?
#
loop_
_entity_poly.entity_id
_entity_poly.type
_entity_poly.pdbx_seq_one_letter_code
_entity_poly.pdbx_strand_id
1 'polypeptide(L)'
;MDVQTTSKAALTDSLAPPTFVITHLELFDWGSFTGRHSAQIDLEGTAVIGPTGSGKTTLVDALMTLITANPRYNLASTGGHESDRDLVSYIRGVSGAGNNSGDNEHISRPGKTVSGIAARFSNGEKQLVIGAVFWLDGTSSAAADLGRLWIYSEAASEGLDEWLEIHHAGGARALKQHARETSGLQVTSNKQEYLSHLRRFFEVGENAFTLLNRAAGLKQLNSIDEVFRELVLDDTSAFDRAAEVAKEFDDLAAIHGELEIARQQQHSLRPIDESWRKRETLARHLELQREIKGILPRWYAEAAHRLASQRLARIDAEMNDCRNKGEALHGQIETADAEAAT
;
A
#
# COMPACT_ATOMS: atom_id res chain seq x y z
N MET A 1 -34.22 11.29 48.85
CA MET A 1 -32.93 11.70 49.41
C MET A 1 -31.95 10.53 49.31
N ASP A 2 -31.07 10.40 48.33
CA ASP A 2 -30.99 10.93 46.95
C ASP A 2 -29.76 10.25 46.34
N VAL A 3 -29.81 8.91 46.21
CA VAL A 3 -28.67 8.12 45.71
C VAL A 3 -28.36 8.45 44.24
N GLN A 4 -29.39 8.81 43.44
CA GLN A 4 -29.21 9.25 42.05
C GLN A 4 -28.53 10.63 41.94
N THR A 5 -28.80 11.54 42.86
CA THR A 5 -28.22 12.90 42.85
C THR A 5 -26.74 12.87 43.21
N THR A 6 -26.32 11.92 44.05
CA THR A 6 -24.90 11.75 44.45
C THR A 6 -24.07 11.11 43.33
N SER A 7 -24.63 10.17 42.56
CA SER A 7 -23.93 9.51 41.43
C SER A 7 -23.65 10.49 40.28
N LYS A 8 -24.66 11.30 39.92
CA LYS A 8 -24.58 12.25 38.81
C LYS A 8 -23.50 13.32 39.02
N ALA A 9 -23.34 13.77 40.26
CA ALA A 9 -22.32 14.75 40.65
C ALA A 9 -20.88 14.17 40.59
N ALA A 10 -20.71 12.89 40.94
CA ALA A 10 -19.40 12.24 40.99
C ALA A 10 -18.79 11.97 39.60
N LEU A 11 -19.62 11.74 38.59
CA LEU A 11 -19.16 11.51 37.21
C LEU A 11 -18.86 12.80 36.45
N THR A 12 -19.64 13.87 36.70
CA THR A 12 -19.30 15.21 36.22
C THR A 12 -17.97 15.71 36.77
N ASP A 13 -17.58 15.30 37.98
CA ASP A 13 -16.25 15.56 38.57
C ASP A 13 -15.13 14.71 37.95
N SER A 14 -15.46 13.59 37.28
CA SER A 14 -14.48 12.69 36.65
C SER A 14 -14.18 13.01 35.18
N LEU A 15 -15.08 13.74 34.52
CA LEU A 15 -14.83 14.26 33.18
C LEU A 15 -13.82 15.40 33.30
N ALA A 16 -12.71 15.32 32.57
CA ALA A 16 -11.78 16.43 32.48
C ALA A 16 -12.55 17.69 32.01
N PRO A 17 -12.62 18.77 32.80
CA PRO A 17 -13.27 19.98 32.34
C PRO A 17 -12.41 20.62 31.23
N PRO A 18 -13.00 21.05 30.10
CA PRO A 18 -14.43 21.08 29.77
C PRO A 18 -14.83 20.06 28.67
N THR A 19 -15.04 18.78 29.02
CA THR A 19 -15.52 17.77 28.06
C THR A 19 -17.02 17.91 27.79
N PHE A 20 -17.42 18.05 26.52
CA PHE A 20 -18.82 18.08 26.10
C PHE A 20 -19.39 16.67 25.97
N VAL A 21 -20.57 16.44 26.56
CA VAL A 21 -21.29 15.18 26.49
C VAL A 21 -22.65 15.38 25.84
N ILE A 22 -23.11 14.40 25.06
CA ILE A 22 -24.46 14.44 24.49
C ILE A 22 -25.49 14.25 25.61
N THR A 23 -26.53 15.07 25.59
CA THR A 23 -27.59 15.07 26.60
C THR A 23 -28.96 14.77 26.00
N HIS A 24 -29.19 15.17 24.75
CA HIS A 24 -30.46 14.97 24.06
C HIS A 24 -30.26 14.70 22.57
N LEU A 25 -31.11 13.84 22.02
CA LEU A 25 -31.33 13.69 20.58
C LEU A 25 -32.79 14.02 20.27
N GLU A 26 -33.00 14.91 19.31
CA GLU A 26 -34.31 15.44 18.95
C GLU A 26 -34.60 15.14 17.48
N LEU A 27 -35.81 14.64 17.21
CA LEU A 27 -36.23 14.22 15.88
C LEU A 27 -37.61 14.82 15.57
N PHE A 28 -37.80 15.23 14.34
CA PHE A 28 -39.08 15.64 13.78
C PHE A 28 -39.24 15.00 12.40
N ASP A 29 -40.26 14.16 12.23
CA ASP A 29 -40.57 13.49 10.96
C ASP A 29 -39.33 12.84 10.30
N TRP A 30 -38.61 12.01 11.06
CA TRP A 30 -37.34 11.38 10.65
C TRP A 30 -37.44 9.85 10.63
N GLY A 31 -37.23 9.24 9.46
CA GLY A 31 -37.34 7.79 9.27
C GLY A 31 -38.72 7.28 9.71
N SER A 32 -38.74 6.30 10.61
CA SER A 32 -39.96 5.76 11.21
C SER A 32 -40.62 6.67 12.27
N PHE A 33 -39.95 7.76 12.69
CA PHE A 33 -40.51 8.70 13.64
C PHE A 33 -41.41 9.71 12.92
N THR A 34 -42.64 9.85 13.41
CA THR A 34 -43.61 10.86 12.94
C THR A 34 -43.89 11.85 14.05
N GLY A 35 -43.89 13.14 13.72
CA GLY A 35 -43.98 14.24 14.68
C GLY A 35 -42.71 14.42 15.50
N ARG A 36 -42.83 15.09 16.64
CA ARG A 36 -41.73 15.48 17.52
C ARG A 36 -41.39 14.38 18.53
N HIS A 37 -40.13 13.96 18.56
CA HIS A 37 -39.56 13.00 19.52
C HIS A 37 -38.30 13.56 20.15
N SER A 38 -38.08 13.25 21.44
CA SER A 38 -36.86 13.62 22.18
C SER A 38 -36.38 12.42 22.99
N ALA A 39 -35.11 12.08 22.85
CA ALA A 39 -34.44 11.05 23.64
C ALA A 39 -33.39 11.72 24.54
N GLN A 40 -33.56 11.56 25.85
CA GLN A 40 -32.57 11.99 26.83
C GLN A 40 -31.45 10.94 26.91
N ILE A 41 -30.21 11.41 26.93
CA ILE A 41 -29.02 10.57 27.05
C ILE A 41 -28.42 10.80 28.43
N ASP A 42 -28.37 9.73 29.22
CA ASP A 42 -27.69 9.73 30.50
C ASP A 42 -26.17 9.60 30.30
N LEU A 43 -25.42 10.33 31.14
CA LEU A 43 -23.96 10.35 31.12
C LEU A 43 -23.37 8.98 31.47
N GLU A 44 -24.02 8.21 32.34
CA GLU A 44 -23.61 6.86 32.73
C GLU A 44 -23.81 5.83 31.60
N GLY A 45 -24.54 6.23 30.55
CA GLY A 45 -24.88 5.38 29.42
C GLY A 45 -26.39 5.20 29.29
N THR A 46 -26.84 5.03 28.04
CA THR A 46 -28.26 4.87 27.71
C THR A 46 -28.46 3.64 26.83
N ALA A 47 -29.33 2.74 27.26
CA ALA A 47 -29.70 1.56 26.48
C ALA A 47 -30.99 1.82 25.68
N VAL A 48 -30.90 1.77 24.35
CA VAL A 48 -32.06 1.90 23.45
C VAL A 48 -32.58 0.50 23.09
N ILE A 49 -33.71 0.11 23.67
CA ILE A 49 -34.26 -1.26 23.57
C ILE A 49 -35.59 -1.23 22.82
N GLY A 50 -35.86 -2.26 22.02
CA GLY A 50 -37.10 -2.41 21.27
C GLY A 50 -37.01 -3.50 20.20
N PRO A 51 -38.13 -3.92 19.60
CA PRO A 51 -38.13 -4.92 18.54
C PRO A 51 -37.41 -4.43 17.27
N THR A 52 -37.02 -5.35 16.40
CA THR A 52 -36.45 -4.99 15.08
C THR A 52 -37.45 -4.11 14.32
N GLY A 53 -36.97 -3.03 13.68
CA GLY A 53 -37.81 -2.06 12.99
C GLY A 53 -38.41 -0.96 13.87
N SER A 54 -38.19 -0.97 15.18
CA SER A 54 -38.73 0.07 16.09
C SER A 54 -38.03 1.45 16.02
N GLY A 55 -37.12 1.67 15.06
CA GLY A 55 -36.41 2.94 14.91
C GLY A 55 -35.13 3.13 15.75
N LYS A 56 -34.60 2.07 16.39
CA LYS A 56 -33.35 2.18 17.19
C LYS A 56 -32.16 2.67 16.37
N THR A 57 -31.89 2.01 15.25
CA THR A 57 -30.82 2.40 14.32
C THR A 57 -31.11 3.75 13.70
N THR A 58 -32.39 4.06 13.41
CA THR A 58 -32.85 5.36 12.91
C THR A 58 -32.48 6.53 13.83
N LEU A 59 -32.54 6.33 15.15
CA LEU A 59 -32.10 7.32 16.15
C LEU A 59 -30.58 7.54 16.09
N VAL A 60 -29.79 6.47 15.98
CA VAL A 60 -28.33 6.54 15.84
C VAL A 60 -27.94 7.20 14.53
N ASP A 61 -28.62 6.84 13.43
CA ASP A 61 -28.42 7.41 12.10
C ASP A 61 -28.68 8.92 12.07
N ALA A 62 -29.62 9.44 12.88
CA ALA A 62 -29.83 10.87 13.03
C ALA A 62 -28.57 11.58 13.57
N LEU A 63 -27.99 11.04 14.65
CA LEU A 63 -26.74 11.57 15.19
C LEU A 63 -25.60 11.47 14.17
N MET A 64 -25.46 10.32 13.50
CA MET A 64 -24.41 10.13 12.48
C MET A 64 -24.56 11.09 11.30
N THR A 65 -25.80 11.43 10.92
CA THR A 65 -26.09 12.43 9.88
C THR A 65 -25.54 13.81 10.25
N LEU A 66 -25.65 14.18 11.53
CA LEU A 66 -25.23 15.48 12.06
C LEU A 66 -23.72 15.62 12.18
N ILE A 67 -22.95 14.54 12.29
CA ILE A 67 -21.51 14.62 12.60
C ILE A 67 -20.60 14.08 11.49
N THR A 68 -21.14 13.23 10.61
CA THR A 68 -20.34 12.54 9.58
C THR A 68 -20.53 13.19 8.21
N ALA A 69 -19.47 13.36 7.42
CA ALA A 69 -19.58 13.87 6.05
C ALA A 69 -20.47 12.97 5.18
N ASN A 70 -20.09 11.70 5.09
CA ASN A 70 -20.79 10.66 4.32
C ASN A 70 -21.25 9.54 5.28
N PRO A 71 -22.36 9.73 6.00
CA PRO A 71 -22.86 8.73 6.93
C PRO A 71 -23.27 7.47 6.17
N ARG A 72 -22.78 6.32 6.62
CA ARG A 72 -23.33 5.02 6.22
C ARG A 72 -24.52 4.74 7.13
N TYR A 73 -25.68 4.56 6.50
CA TYR A 73 -26.94 4.39 7.19
C TYR A 73 -27.27 2.94 7.50
N ASN A 74 -28.07 2.72 8.54
CA ASN A 74 -28.66 1.42 8.88
C ASN A 74 -27.63 0.30 9.17
N LEU A 75 -26.37 0.67 9.40
CA LEU A 75 -25.25 -0.25 9.61
C LEU A 75 -25.49 -1.23 10.76
N ALA A 76 -26.06 -0.78 11.88
CA ALA A 76 -26.30 -1.65 13.03
C ALA A 76 -27.34 -2.74 12.72
N SER A 77 -28.30 -2.46 11.83
CA SER A 77 -29.32 -3.42 11.41
C SER A 77 -28.77 -4.43 10.38
N THR A 78 -27.94 -3.96 9.44
CA THR A 78 -27.32 -4.80 8.40
C THR A 78 -26.11 -5.59 8.91
N GLY A 79 -25.59 -5.26 10.09
CA GLY A 79 -24.40 -5.89 10.66
C GLY A 79 -23.11 -5.42 9.98
N GLY A 80 -22.99 -4.11 9.76
CA GLY A 80 -21.79 -3.49 9.20
C GLY A 80 -21.72 -3.49 7.67
N HIS A 81 -22.72 -4.06 6.99
CA HIS A 81 -22.78 -4.13 5.53
C HIS A 81 -23.46 -2.88 4.95
N GLU A 82 -23.16 -2.58 3.67
CA GLU A 82 -23.79 -1.47 2.96
C GLU A 82 -25.32 -1.60 2.94
N SER A 83 -26.01 -0.51 3.25
CA SER A 83 -27.46 -0.40 3.15
C SER A 83 -27.82 0.39 1.90
N ASP A 84 -28.96 0.05 1.31
CA ASP A 84 -29.67 0.82 0.28
C ASP A 84 -30.27 2.15 0.80
N ARG A 85 -30.13 2.44 2.10
CA ARG A 85 -30.72 3.60 2.75
C ARG A 85 -29.85 4.83 2.55
N ASP A 86 -30.49 5.90 2.09
CA ASP A 86 -29.88 7.21 1.93
C ASP A 86 -30.61 8.27 2.77
N LEU A 87 -30.09 9.50 2.79
CA LEU A 87 -30.69 10.61 3.54
C LEU A 87 -32.16 10.85 3.15
N VAL A 88 -32.47 10.76 1.86
CA VAL A 88 -33.84 10.97 1.36
C VAL A 88 -34.79 9.90 1.89
N SER A 89 -34.33 8.64 2.02
CA SER A 89 -35.10 7.54 2.59
C SER A 89 -35.56 7.83 4.02
N TYR A 90 -34.73 8.47 4.85
CA TYR A 90 -35.11 8.87 6.20
C TYR A 90 -36.11 10.03 6.17
N ILE A 91 -35.87 11.06 5.36
CA ILE A 91 -36.78 12.22 5.26
C ILE A 91 -38.16 11.77 4.75
N ARG A 92 -38.21 10.87 3.78
CA ARG A 92 -39.44 10.30 3.22
C ARG A 92 -40.12 9.26 4.13
N GLY A 93 -39.38 8.72 5.09
CA GLY A 93 -39.89 7.66 5.98
C GLY A 93 -40.19 6.37 5.22
N VAL A 94 -39.29 6.00 4.30
CA VAL A 94 -39.36 4.76 3.53
C VAL A 94 -39.27 3.59 4.51
N SER A 95 -40.10 2.56 4.37
CA SER A 95 -40.07 1.35 5.20
C SER A 95 -39.87 0.11 4.32
N GLY A 96 -39.03 -0.85 4.75
CA GLY A 96 -38.69 -2.05 3.95
C GLY A 96 -37.68 -1.80 2.84
N ALA A 97 -37.38 -2.85 2.06
CA ALA A 97 -36.65 -2.76 0.80
C ALA A 97 -37.65 -2.28 -0.27
N GLY A 98 -37.31 -1.24 -1.02
CA GLY A 98 -38.22 -0.60 -1.97
C GLY A 98 -38.83 -1.63 -2.93
N ASN A 99 -40.16 -1.67 -3.01
CA ASN A 99 -40.85 -2.50 -3.99
C ASN A 99 -40.72 -1.79 -5.36
N ASN A 100 -40.12 -2.47 -6.36
CA ASN A 100 -40.06 -2.02 -7.76
C ASN A 100 -41.44 -1.87 -8.45
N SER A 101 -42.53 -1.93 -7.68
CA SER A 101 -43.92 -1.92 -8.13
C SER A 101 -44.49 -0.52 -8.34
N GLY A 102 -43.74 0.55 -8.02
CA GLY A 102 -44.20 1.93 -8.17
C GLY A 102 -45.25 2.37 -7.14
N ASP A 103 -45.52 1.54 -6.13
CA ASP A 103 -46.52 1.82 -5.11
C ASP A 103 -45.89 2.53 -3.91
N ASN A 104 -46.35 3.75 -3.62
CA ASN A 104 -45.81 4.62 -2.57
C ASN A 104 -46.31 4.23 -1.15
N GLU A 105 -47.01 3.10 -0.98
CA GLU A 105 -47.53 2.64 0.32
C GLU A 105 -46.45 2.50 1.41
N HIS A 106 -45.20 2.28 1.00
CA HIS A 106 -44.06 2.12 1.89
C HIS A 106 -43.38 3.45 2.27
N ILE A 107 -43.89 4.59 1.77
CA ILE A 107 -43.36 5.94 2.01
C ILE A 107 -44.31 6.69 2.96
N SER A 108 -43.87 6.94 4.18
CA SER A 108 -44.70 7.61 5.21
C SER A 108 -45.03 9.07 4.84
N ARG A 109 -44.14 9.73 4.08
CA ARG A 109 -44.25 11.16 3.73
C ARG A 109 -44.07 11.36 2.21
N PRO A 110 -45.09 11.03 1.38
CA PRO A 110 -44.97 11.04 -0.07
C PRO A 110 -45.11 12.44 -0.71
N GLY A 111 -45.65 13.43 0.01
CA GLY A 111 -45.89 14.79 -0.49
C GLY A 111 -44.87 15.82 -0.01
N LYS A 112 -45.25 17.10 0.02
CA LYS A 112 -44.44 18.15 0.64
C LYS A 112 -44.16 17.80 2.10
N THR A 113 -42.90 17.81 2.51
CA THR A 113 -42.49 17.42 3.86
C THR A 113 -41.32 18.25 4.37
N VAL A 114 -41.28 18.43 5.70
CA VAL A 114 -40.16 19.00 6.44
C VAL A 114 -39.74 17.97 7.47
N SER A 115 -38.44 17.76 7.65
CA SER A 115 -37.85 16.86 8.63
C SER A 115 -36.76 17.61 9.38
N GLY A 116 -36.59 17.31 10.66
CA GLY A 116 -35.66 18.00 11.53
C GLY A 116 -34.96 17.03 12.46
N ILE A 117 -33.66 17.23 12.67
CA ILE A 117 -32.87 16.47 13.63
C ILE A 117 -31.97 17.42 14.41
N ALA A 118 -31.78 17.19 15.71
CA ALA A 118 -30.84 17.94 16.52
C ALA A 118 -30.20 17.07 17.61
N ALA A 119 -29.00 17.46 18.04
CA ALA A 119 -28.28 16.87 19.16
C ALA A 119 -27.81 18.00 20.09
N ARG A 120 -28.07 17.84 21.38
CA ARG A 120 -27.66 18.80 22.42
C ARG A 120 -26.49 18.24 23.20
N PHE A 121 -25.44 19.02 23.33
CA PHE A 121 -24.25 18.74 24.10
C PHE A 121 -24.12 19.73 25.25
N SER A 122 -23.61 19.28 26.39
CA SER A 122 -23.29 20.15 27.52
C SER A 122 -22.04 19.66 28.23
N ASN A 123 -21.30 20.59 28.81
CA ASN A 123 -20.19 20.32 29.73
C ASN A 123 -20.48 20.82 31.16
N GLY A 124 -21.75 21.11 31.46
CA GLY A 124 -22.20 21.69 32.73
C GLY A 124 -22.22 23.23 32.77
N GLU A 125 -21.35 23.90 32.02
CA GLU A 125 -21.26 25.38 31.99
C GLU A 125 -21.81 25.97 30.69
N LYS A 126 -21.50 25.33 29.57
CA LYS A 126 -21.88 25.70 28.22
C LYS A 126 -22.77 24.64 27.60
N GLN A 127 -23.51 25.06 26.60
CA GLN A 127 -24.33 24.19 25.76
C GLN A 127 -23.94 24.39 24.31
N LEU A 128 -23.99 23.30 23.55
CA LEU A 128 -23.88 23.30 22.11
C LEU A 128 -25.08 22.53 21.57
N VAL A 129 -25.83 23.14 20.66
CA VAL A 129 -26.87 22.45 19.90
C VAL A 129 -26.46 22.42 18.45
N ILE A 130 -26.42 21.22 17.88
CA ILE A 130 -26.23 21.03 16.45
C ILE A 130 -27.49 20.44 15.85
N GLY A 131 -27.81 20.79 14.62
CA GLY A 131 -29.00 20.28 13.98
C GLY A 131 -29.02 20.44 12.48
N ALA A 132 -30.08 19.90 11.88
CA ALA A 132 -30.36 20.07 10.48
C ALA A 132 -31.87 20.12 10.25
N VAL A 133 -32.28 20.98 9.32
CA VAL A 133 -33.65 21.05 8.80
C VAL A 133 -33.61 20.70 7.32
N PHE A 134 -34.45 19.75 6.93
CA PHE A 134 -34.57 19.19 5.60
C PHE A 134 -35.97 19.42 5.06
N TRP A 135 -36.11 19.71 3.78
CA TRP A 135 -37.44 19.84 3.17
C TRP A 135 -37.47 19.42 1.71
N LEU A 136 -38.64 18.94 1.30
CA LEU A 136 -38.98 18.61 -0.09
C LEU A 136 -40.33 19.26 -0.40
N ASP A 137 -40.41 20.00 -1.50
CA ASP A 137 -41.60 20.79 -1.86
C ASP A 137 -42.68 19.99 -2.64
N GLY A 138 -42.38 18.74 -3.03
CA GLY A 138 -43.27 17.91 -3.83
C GLY A 138 -43.08 16.42 -3.54
N THR A 139 -43.32 15.57 -4.54
CA THR A 139 -43.22 14.10 -4.42
C THR A 139 -41.85 13.54 -4.83
N SER A 140 -40.92 14.38 -5.28
CA SER A 140 -39.59 13.96 -5.73
C SER A 140 -38.77 13.33 -4.61
N SER A 141 -38.11 12.22 -4.91
CA SER A 141 -37.12 11.59 -4.01
C SER A 141 -35.68 11.76 -4.53
N ALA A 142 -35.45 12.71 -5.42
CA ALA A 142 -34.10 13.02 -5.89
C ALA A 142 -33.36 13.88 -4.86
N ALA A 143 -32.10 13.51 -4.57
CA ALA A 143 -31.25 14.29 -3.66
C ALA A 143 -30.97 15.73 -4.14
N ALA A 144 -31.12 16.00 -5.45
CA ALA A 144 -30.97 17.34 -6.03
C ALA A 144 -32.09 18.30 -5.62
N ASP A 145 -33.29 17.77 -5.34
CA ASP A 145 -34.47 18.56 -4.95
C ASP A 145 -34.54 18.77 -3.43
N LEU A 146 -33.62 18.14 -2.68
CA LEU A 146 -33.58 18.22 -1.23
C LEU A 146 -33.01 19.56 -0.76
N GLY A 147 -33.89 20.36 -0.15
CA GLY A 147 -33.47 21.50 0.66
C GLY A 147 -32.85 21.05 1.98
N ARG A 148 -31.74 21.68 2.36
CA ARG A 148 -31.03 21.39 3.61
C ARG A 148 -30.40 22.63 4.22
N LEU A 149 -30.54 22.75 5.54
CA LEU A 149 -29.81 23.69 6.37
C LEU A 149 -29.17 22.94 7.52
N TRP A 150 -27.89 23.17 7.73
CA TRP A 150 -27.12 22.69 8.86
C TRP A 150 -26.95 23.84 9.84
N ILE A 151 -27.16 23.54 11.12
CA ILE A 151 -27.30 24.52 12.19
C ILE A 151 -26.32 24.17 13.29
N TYR A 152 -25.59 25.17 13.74
CA TYR A 152 -24.68 25.10 14.87
C TYR A 152 -25.02 26.26 15.80
N SER A 153 -25.28 26.00 17.08
CA SER A 153 -25.70 27.02 18.03
C SER A 153 -25.03 26.82 19.40
N GLU A 154 -24.33 27.85 19.87
CA GLU A 154 -23.85 27.94 21.26
C GLU A 154 -24.84 28.70 22.16
N ALA A 155 -25.99 29.10 21.62
CA ALA A 155 -27.03 29.79 22.39
C ALA A 155 -27.86 28.79 23.22
N ALA A 156 -27.95 29.03 24.53
CA ALA A 156 -28.59 28.12 25.48
C ALA A 156 -30.13 27.99 25.33
N SER A 157 -30.78 28.91 24.61
CA SER A 157 -32.25 28.97 24.51
C SER A 157 -32.83 28.34 23.26
N GLU A 158 -32.02 28.06 22.24
CA GLU A 158 -32.53 27.62 20.94
C GLU A 158 -32.46 26.10 20.78
N GLY A 159 -33.48 25.54 20.13
CA GLY A 159 -33.56 24.11 19.86
C GLY A 159 -34.31 23.83 18.56
N LEU A 160 -34.53 22.53 18.30
CA LEU A 160 -35.13 22.07 17.05
C LEU A 160 -36.51 22.71 16.78
N ASP A 161 -37.31 22.91 17.82
CA ASP A 161 -38.70 23.40 17.69
C ASP A 161 -38.74 24.85 17.16
N GLU A 162 -37.90 25.74 17.69
CA GLU A 162 -37.79 27.14 17.25
C GLU A 162 -37.29 27.23 15.80
N TRP A 163 -36.30 26.42 15.42
CA TRP A 163 -35.79 26.40 14.05
C TRP A 163 -36.84 25.92 13.05
N LEU A 164 -37.67 24.94 13.43
CA LEU A 164 -38.79 24.46 12.62
C LEU A 164 -39.89 25.52 12.50
N GLU A 165 -40.20 26.25 13.58
CA GLU A 165 -41.18 27.35 13.56
C GLU A 165 -40.74 28.49 12.65
N ILE A 166 -39.48 28.94 12.76
CA ILE A 166 -38.90 29.99 11.92
C ILE A 166 -38.89 29.54 10.45
N HIS A 167 -38.48 28.30 10.19
CA HIS A 167 -38.50 27.74 8.83
C HIS A 167 -39.93 27.62 8.29
N HIS A 168 -40.91 27.27 9.12
CA HIS A 168 -42.30 27.23 8.70
C HIS A 168 -42.85 28.63 8.37
N ALA A 169 -42.49 29.64 9.14
CA ALA A 169 -42.95 31.02 8.97
C ALA A 169 -42.36 31.72 7.72
N GLY A 170 -41.08 31.49 7.40
CA GLY A 170 -40.40 32.23 6.32
C GLY A 170 -39.35 31.44 5.54
N GLY A 171 -39.36 30.10 5.65
CA GLY A 171 -38.49 29.19 4.94
C GLY A 171 -37.02 29.34 5.30
N ALA A 172 -36.16 28.84 4.42
CA ALA A 172 -34.72 28.89 4.58
C ALA A 172 -34.14 30.31 4.71
N ARG A 173 -34.82 31.33 4.16
CA ARG A 173 -34.38 32.73 4.23
C ARG A 173 -34.55 33.29 5.65
N ALA A 174 -35.68 33.02 6.29
CA ALA A 174 -35.94 33.48 7.66
C ALA A 174 -34.93 32.88 8.65
N LEU A 175 -34.64 31.58 8.54
CA LEU A 175 -33.66 30.94 9.43
C LEU A 175 -32.24 31.49 9.25
N LYS A 176 -31.83 31.80 8.02
CA LYS A 176 -30.54 32.47 7.75
C LYS A 176 -30.50 33.92 8.25
N GLN A 177 -31.63 34.62 8.26
CA GLN A 177 -31.71 35.97 8.80
C GLN A 177 -31.63 35.95 10.32
N HIS A 178 -32.37 35.04 10.97
CA HIS A 178 -32.29 34.78 12.41
C HIS A 178 -30.86 34.48 12.87
N ALA A 179 -30.14 33.63 12.13
CA ALA A 179 -28.73 33.34 12.38
C ALA A 179 -27.78 34.56 12.32
N ARG A 180 -28.16 35.64 11.63
CA ARG A 180 -27.36 36.88 11.62
C ARG A 180 -27.66 37.78 12.81
N GLU A 181 -28.84 37.63 13.40
CA GLU A 181 -29.34 38.43 14.52
C GLU A 181 -29.00 37.78 15.86
N THR A 182 -28.96 36.45 15.91
CA THR A 182 -28.59 35.66 17.09
C THR A 182 -27.07 35.45 17.17
N SER A 183 -26.46 35.90 18.27
CA SER A 183 -25.05 35.62 18.54
C SER A 183 -24.81 34.14 18.83
N GLY A 184 -23.79 33.56 18.20
CA GLY A 184 -23.43 32.15 18.42
C GLY A 184 -24.26 31.14 17.61
N LEU A 185 -25.20 31.61 16.78
CA LEU A 185 -25.95 30.78 15.84
C LEU A 185 -25.32 30.87 14.44
N GLN A 186 -25.11 29.72 13.81
CA GLN A 186 -24.63 29.62 12.44
C GLN A 186 -25.51 28.68 11.65
N VAL A 187 -25.90 29.12 10.45
CA VAL A 187 -26.77 28.36 9.54
C VAL A 187 -26.15 28.36 8.15
N THR A 188 -25.80 27.18 7.64
CA THR A 188 -25.23 27.00 6.30
C THR A 188 -25.94 25.90 5.53
N SER A 189 -25.98 26.02 4.21
CA SER A 189 -26.42 24.95 3.31
C SER A 189 -25.28 24.00 2.92
N ASN A 190 -24.02 24.36 3.23
CA ASN A 190 -22.84 23.56 2.93
C ASN A 190 -22.46 22.68 4.12
N LYS A 191 -22.60 21.37 3.97
CA LYS A 191 -22.25 20.40 5.01
C LYS A 191 -20.76 20.43 5.38
N GLN A 192 -19.86 20.61 4.41
CA GLN A 192 -18.42 20.61 4.67
C GLN A 192 -17.98 21.79 5.54
N GLU A 193 -18.58 22.96 5.33
CA GLU A 193 -18.37 24.17 6.15
C GLU A 193 -18.88 23.94 7.58
N TYR A 194 -20.09 23.41 7.72
CA TYR A 194 -20.63 23.05 9.04
C TYR A 194 -19.75 22.03 9.77
N LEU A 195 -19.28 20.98 9.08
CA LEU A 195 -18.42 19.95 9.67
C LEU A 195 -17.00 20.46 9.96
N SER A 196 -16.45 21.42 9.21
CA SER A 196 -15.15 22.02 9.57
C SER A 196 -15.26 22.82 10.87
N HIS A 197 -16.37 23.54 11.06
CA HIS A 197 -16.66 24.26 12.28
C HIS A 197 -16.83 23.30 13.47
N LEU A 198 -17.61 22.22 13.27
CA LEU A 198 -17.83 21.18 14.28
C LEU A 198 -16.52 20.49 14.70
N ARG A 199 -15.68 20.10 13.75
CA ARG A 199 -14.37 19.48 14.02
C ARG A 199 -13.45 20.41 14.80
N ARG A 200 -13.46 21.70 14.47
CA ARG A 200 -12.68 22.72 15.20
C ARG A 200 -13.17 22.90 16.63
N PHE A 201 -14.48 22.85 16.86
CA PHE A 201 -15.05 22.96 18.21
C PHE A 201 -14.68 21.77 19.09
N PHE A 202 -14.79 20.54 18.57
CA PHE A 202 -14.44 19.33 19.31
C PHE A 202 -12.95 18.98 19.29
N GLU A 203 -12.13 19.76 18.59
CA GLU A 203 -10.67 19.53 18.43
C GLU A 203 -10.32 18.13 17.89
N VAL A 204 -11.13 17.65 16.93
CA VAL A 204 -10.95 16.31 16.33
C VAL A 204 -10.42 16.36 14.90
N GLY A 205 -9.66 15.33 14.52
CA GLY A 205 -9.16 15.14 13.16
C GLY A 205 -10.27 14.86 12.13
N GLU A 206 -9.92 14.84 10.84
CA GLU A 206 -10.91 14.69 9.76
C GLU A 206 -11.68 13.37 9.81
N ASN A 207 -11.03 12.29 10.24
CA ASN A 207 -11.62 10.96 10.23
C ASN A 207 -12.39 10.60 11.49
N ALA A 208 -12.27 11.36 12.58
CA ALA A 208 -12.83 10.99 13.90
C ALA A 208 -14.32 10.60 13.84
N PHE A 209 -15.16 11.41 13.18
CA PHE A 209 -16.59 11.12 13.04
C PHE A 209 -16.89 9.96 12.09
N THR A 210 -16.06 9.77 11.06
CA THR A 210 -16.15 8.61 10.16
C THR A 210 -15.90 7.31 10.93
N LEU A 211 -14.94 7.32 11.86
CA LEU A 211 -14.65 6.17 12.74
C LEU A 211 -15.82 5.87 13.65
N LEU A 212 -16.40 6.92 14.24
CA LEU A 212 -17.58 6.77 15.08
C LEU A 212 -18.78 6.19 14.30
N ASN A 213 -19.02 6.62 13.06
CA ASN A 213 -20.07 6.07 12.21
C ASN A 213 -19.89 4.57 11.92
N ARG A 214 -18.65 4.14 11.63
CA ARG A 214 -18.34 2.72 11.44
C ARG A 214 -18.45 1.93 12.75
N ALA A 215 -17.94 2.48 13.86
CA ALA A 215 -17.99 1.84 15.16
C ALA A 215 -19.44 1.59 15.64
N ALA A 216 -20.35 2.52 15.37
CA ALA A 216 -21.78 2.37 15.65
C ALA A 216 -22.44 1.21 14.88
N GLY A 217 -21.81 0.76 13.78
CA GLY A 217 -22.26 -0.34 12.94
C GLY A 217 -21.72 -1.73 13.31
N LEU A 218 -20.76 -1.81 14.22
CA LEU A 218 -20.09 -3.07 14.56
C LEU A 218 -21.02 -3.97 15.37
N LYS A 219 -21.49 -5.05 14.74
CA LYS A 219 -22.39 -6.03 15.36
C LYS A 219 -21.63 -6.99 16.29
N GLN A 220 -20.39 -7.33 15.93
CA GLN A 220 -19.46 -8.12 16.73
C GLN A 220 -18.04 -7.59 16.49
N LEU A 221 -17.32 -7.32 17.58
CA LEU A 221 -15.88 -7.05 17.54
C LEU A 221 -15.16 -8.40 17.45
N ASN A 222 -15.01 -8.94 16.24
CA ASN A 222 -14.37 -10.25 16.05
C ASN A 222 -12.87 -10.19 16.31
N SER A 223 -12.23 -9.04 16.05
CA SER A 223 -10.82 -8.78 16.32
C SER A 223 -10.58 -7.30 16.60
N ILE A 224 -9.88 -7.01 17.70
CA ILE A 224 -9.42 -5.65 18.02
C ILE A 224 -8.43 -5.16 16.96
N ASP A 225 -7.61 -6.06 16.40
CA ASP A 225 -6.63 -5.71 15.37
C ASP A 225 -7.30 -5.27 14.07
N GLU A 226 -8.41 -5.91 13.69
CA GLU A 226 -9.19 -5.57 12.50
C GLU A 226 -9.84 -4.19 12.66
N VAL A 227 -10.42 -3.94 13.84
CA VAL A 227 -10.97 -2.63 14.22
C VAL A 227 -9.90 -1.54 14.15
N PHE A 228 -8.71 -1.76 14.74
CA PHE A 228 -7.63 -0.77 14.69
C PHE A 228 -7.08 -0.59 13.27
N ARG A 229 -6.93 -1.66 12.50
CA ARG A 229 -6.40 -1.61 11.13
C ARG A 229 -7.36 -0.96 10.14
N GLU A 230 -8.66 -1.20 10.27
CA GLU A 230 -9.68 -0.65 9.37
C GLU A 230 -10.19 0.74 9.79
N LEU A 231 -10.13 1.06 11.08
CA LEU A 231 -10.70 2.28 11.64
C LEU A 231 -9.63 3.26 12.10
N VAL A 232 -8.61 2.84 12.85
CA VAL A 232 -7.69 3.83 13.45
C VAL A 232 -6.50 4.14 12.54
N LEU A 233 -6.05 3.20 11.73
CA LEU A 233 -4.91 3.36 10.83
C LEU A 233 -5.37 3.96 9.50
N ASP A 234 -5.33 5.28 9.42
CA ASP A 234 -5.81 6.08 8.27
C ASP A 234 -4.96 5.95 7.00
N ASP A 235 -3.71 5.47 7.10
CA ASP A 235 -2.75 5.59 6.01
C ASP A 235 -2.37 4.24 5.40
N THR A 236 -3.20 3.77 4.46
CA THR A 236 -2.87 2.61 3.64
C THR A 236 -1.90 2.95 2.50
N SER A 237 -1.61 4.22 2.23
CA SER A 237 -0.72 4.63 1.14
C SER A 237 0.72 4.17 1.37
N ALA A 238 1.11 4.00 2.63
CA ALA A 238 2.39 3.43 3.01
C ALA A 238 2.50 1.94 2.66
N PHE A 239 1.38 1.19 2.58
CA PHE A 239 1.41 -0.24 2.23
C PHE A 239 1.75 -0.46 0.77
N ASP A 240 1.21 0.37 -0.15
CA ASP A 240 1.55 0.28 -1.57
C ASP A 240 3.04 0.55 -1.79
N ARG A 241 3.57 1.57 -1.11
CA ARG A 241 5.00 1.90 -1.16
C ARG A 241 5.88 0.82 -0.50
N ALA A 242 5.42 0.22 0.58
CA ALA A 242 6.13 -0.89 1.22
C ALA A 242 6.15 -2.14 0.33
N ALA A 243 5.05 -2.42 -0.38
CA ALA A 243 4.98 -3.52 -1.34
C ALA A 243 5.91 -3.28 -2.55
N GLU A 244 6.00 -2.04 -3.03
CA GLU A 244 6.96 -1.64 -4.07
C GLU A 244 8.41 -1.88 -3.64
N VAL A 245 8.78 -1.45 -2.43
CA VAL A 245 10.14 -1.66 -1.88
C VAL A 245 10.44 -3.16 -1.69
N ALA A 246 9.47 -3.94 -1.22
CA ALA A 246 9.64 -5.39 -1.09
C ALA A 246 9.93 -6.04 -2.45
N LYS A 247 9.20 -5.63 -3.49
CA LYS A 247 9.41 -6.11 -4.85
C LYS A 247 10.79 -5.74 -5.41
N GLU A 248 11.26 -4.52 -5.17
CA GLU A 248 12.62 -4.11 -5.55
C GLU A 248 13.70 -4.98 -4.87
N PHE A 249 13.47 -5.38 -3.62
CA PHE A 249 14.37 -6.27 -2.91
C PHE A 249 14.38 -7.68 -3.51
N ASP A 250 13.21 -8.21 -3.88
CA ASP A 250 13.09 -9.50 -4.56
C ASP A 250 13.81 -9.49 -5.92
N ASP A 251 13.68 -8.40 -6.69
CA ASP A 251 14.39 -8.22 -7.97
C ASP A 251 15.92 -8.19 -7.77
N LEU A 252 16.40 -7.47 -6.75
CA LEU A 252 17.83 -7.43 -6.41
C LEU A 252 18.37 -8.80 -5.96
N ALA A 253 17.58 -9.56 -5.19
CA ALA A 253 17.93 -10.90 -4.77
C ALA A 253 18.04 -11.86 -5.98
N ALA A 254 17.13 -11.74 -6.95
CA ALA A 254 17.19 -12.51 -8.20
C ALA A 254 18.46 -12.18 -9.01
N ILE A 255 18.77 -10.90 -9.20
CA ILE A 255 19.99 -10.46 -9.90
C ILE A 255 21.25 -10.97 -9.19
N HIS A 256 21.28 -10.95 -7.85
CA HIS A 256 22.39 -11.48 -7.08
C HIS A 256 22.58 -12.99 -7.32
N GLY A 257 21.47 -13.75 -7.33
CA GLY A 257 21.50 -15.18 -7.64
C GLY A 257 22.03 -15.47 -9.05
N GLU A 258 21.60 -14.72 -10.06
CA GLU A 258 22.12 -14.84 -11.43
C GLU A 258 23.63 -14.53 -11.50
N LEU A 259 24.09 -13.51 -10.77
CA LEU A 259 25.50 -13.14 -10.70
C LEU A 259 26.35 -14.24 -10.03
N GLU A 260 25.84 -14.88 -8.98
CA GLU A 260 26.50 -16.01 -8.33
C GLU A 260 26.61 -17.22 -9.28
N ILE A 261 25.53 -17.55 -10.00
CA ILE A 261 25.53 -18.61 -11.01
C ILE A 261 26.57 -18.30 -12.10
N ALA A 262 26.59 -17.09 -12.64
CA ALA A 262 27.55 -16.67 -13.65
C ALA A 262 29.00 -16.76 -13.15
N ARG A 263 29.27 -16.39 -11.89
CA ARG A 263 30.59 -16.54 -11.26
C ARG A 263 31.00 -18.01 -11.11
N GLN A 264 30.08 -18.89 -10.71
CA GLN A 264 30.35 -20.33 -10.63
C GLN A 264 30.63 -20.94 -12.00
N GLN A 265 29.86 -20.54 -13.03
CA GLN A 265 30.10 -20.94 -14.42
C GLN A 265 31.48 -20.48 -14.89
N GLN A 266 31.84 -19.20 -14.67
CA GLN A 266 33.16 -18.69 -15.02
C GLN A 266 34.28 -19.46 -14.29
N HIS A 267 34.11 -19.73 -13.00
CA HIS A 267 35.09 -20.47 -12.21
C HIS A 267 35.28 -21.90 -12.72
N SER A 268 34.20 -22.59 -13.10
CA SER A 268 34.26 -23.96 -13.64
C SER A 268 34.86 -24.04 -15.05
N LEU A 269 34.77 -22.98 -15.85
CA LEU A 269 35.38 -22.92 -17.19
C LEU A 269 36.86 -22.53 -17.17
N ARG A 270 37.34 -21.85 -16.12
CA ARG A 270 38.73 -21.38 -16.01
C ARG A 270 39.79 -22.50 -16.15
N PRO A 271 39.64 -23.70 -15.56
CA PRO A 271 40.59 -24.80 -15.74
C PRO A 271 40.65 -25.31 -17.19
N ILE A 272 39.58 -25.15 -17.96
CA ILE A 272 39.53 -25.57 -19.37
C ILE A 272 40.40 -24.65 -20.22
N ASP A 273 40.34 -23.33 -20.02
CA ASP A 273 41.24 -22.37 -20.72
C ASP A 273 42.71 -22.67 -20.40
N GLU A 274 43.04 -22.89 -19.13
CA GLU A 274 44.39 -23.24 -18.71
C GLU A 274 44.87 -24.56 -19.32
N SER A 275 44.00 -25.57 -19.36
CA SER A 275 44.31 -26.88 -19.95
C SER A 275 44.48 -26.79 -21.47
N TRP A 276 43.68 -25.96 -22.14
CA TRP A 276 43.78 -25.70 -23.57
C TRP A 276 45.12 -25.06 -23.93
N ARG A 277 45.53 -24.01 -23.21
CA ARG A 277 46.84 -23.36 -23.42
C ARG A 277 48.01 -24.33 -23.21
N LYS A 278 47.93 -25.19 -22.19
CA LYS A 278 48.94 -26.25 -21.96
C LYS A 278 48.99 -27.21 -23.14
N ARG A 279 47.84 -27.68 -23.63
CA ARG A 279 47.74 -28.55 -24.80
C ARG A 279 48.36 -27.91 -26.05
N GLU A 280 48.06 -26.64 -26.31
CA GLU A 280 48.59 -25.92 -27.47
C GLU A 280 50.12 -25.83 -27.43
N THR A 281 50.67 -25.54 -26.24
CA THR A 281 52.12 -25.50 -26.03
C THR A 281 52.77 -26.86 -26.26
N LEU A 282 52.18 -27.93 -25.71
CA LEU A 282 52.65 -29.31 -25.90
C LEU A 282 52.54 -29.76 -27.37
N ALA A 283 51.47 -29.38 -28.06
CA ALA A 283 51.30 -29.68 -29.48
C ALA A 283 52.40 -29.04 -30.32
N ARG A 284 52.74 -27.76 -30.08
CA ARG A 284 53.86 -27.08 -30.76
C ARG A 284 55.20 -27.76 -30.49
N HIS A 285 55.47 -28.16 -29.24
CA HIS A 285 56.69 -28.90 -28.90
C HIS A 285 56.76 -30.24 -29.61
N LEU A 286 55.63 -30.94 -29.71
CA LEU A 286 55.54 -32.23 -30.36
C LEU A 286 55.74 -32.12 -31.89
N GLU A 287 55.19 -31.09 -32.51
CA GLU A 287 55.43 -30.74 -33.93
C GLU A 287 56.93 -30.56 -34.19
N LEU A 288 57.59 -29.70 -33.39
CA LEU A 288 59.03 -29.43 -33.49
C LEU A 288 59.87 -30.72 -33.31
N GLN A 289 59.52 -31.55 -32.33
CA GLN A 289 60.21 -32.83 -32.12
C GLN A 289 60.03 -33.79 -33.30
N ARG A 290 58.86 -33.81 -33.94
CA ARG A 290 58.61 -34.61 -35.16
C ARG A 290 59.45 -34.10 -36.33
N GLU A 291 59.54 -32.78 -36.53
CA GLU A 291 60.39 -32.18 -37.57
C GLU A 291 61.86 -32.55 -37.36
N ILE A 292 62.38 -32.36 -36.14
CA ILE A 292 63.77 -32.73 -35.80
C ILE A 292 64.02 -34.22 -36.05
N LYS A 293 63.09 -35.09 -35.62
CA LYS A 293 63.19 -36.53 -35.85
C LYS A 293 63.21 -36.86 -37.35
N GLY A 294 62.48 -36.13 -38.18
CA GLY A 294 62.48 -36.28 -39.63
C GLY A 294 63.81 -35.89 -40.28
N ILE A 295 64.49 -34.86 -39.75
CA ILE A 295 65.78 -34.37 -40.28
C ILE A 295 66.97 -35.20 -39.77
N LEU A 296 66.83 -35.83 -38.60
CA LEU A 296 67.90 -36.57 -37.91
C LEU A 296 68.64 -37.58 -38.82
N PRO A 297 67.97 -38.44 -39.61
CA PRO A 297 68.65 -39.42 -40.46
C PRO A 297 69.54 -38.76 -41.51
N ARG A 298 69.08 -37.65 -42.10
CA ARG A 298 69.86 -36.89 -43.08
C ARG A 298 71.09 -36.28 -42.44
N TRP A 299 70.94 -35.66 -41.28
CA TRP A 299 72.06 -35.10 -40.54
C TRP A 299 73.09 -36.18 -40.16
N TYR A 300 72.64 -37.35 -39.68
CA TYR A 300 73.53 -38.48 -39.40
C TYR A 300 74.24 -38.99 -40.65
N ALA A 301 73.55 -39.06 -41.80
CA ALA A 301 74.15 -39.45 -43.07
C ALA A 301 75.22 -38.45 -43.53
N GLU A 302 74.95 -37.15 -43.44
CA GLU A 302 75.92 -36.08 -43.75
C GLU A 302 77.13 -36.13 -42.81
N ALA A 303 76.91 -36.32 -41.51
CA ALA A 303 77.98 -36.44 -40.52
C ALA A 303 78.84 -37.69 -40.74
N ALA A 304 78.22 -38.84 -41.00
CA ALA A 304 78.90 -40.10 -41.30
C ALA A 304 79.71 -40.01 -42.60
N HIS A 305 79.12 -39.41 -43.66
CA HIS A 305 79.83 -39.15 -44.91
C HIS A 305 81.04 -38.25 -44.69
N ARG A 306 80.90 -37.15 -43.96
CA ARG A 306 82.02 -36.25 -43.64
C ARG A 306 83.16 -36.99 -42.93
N LEU A 307 82.84 -37.82 -41.93
CA LEU A 307 83.84 -38.57 -41.18
C LEU A 307 84.51 -39.65 -42.04
N ALA A 308 83.74 -40.34 -42.88
CA ALA A 308 84.25 -41.33 -43.83
C ALA A 308 85.18 -40.68 -44.87
N SER A 309 84.81 -39.53 -45.42
CA SER A 309 85.63 -38.76 -46.37
C SER A 309 86.93 -38.27 -45.74
N GLN A 310 86.91 -37.81 -44.48
CA GLN A 310 88.13 -37.47 -43.73
C GLN A 310 89.05 -38.69 -43.55
N ARG A 311 88.46 -39.86 -43.26
CA ARG A 311 89.22 -41.10 -43.07
C ARG A 311 89.80 -41.62 -44.39
N LEU A 312 89.05 -41.55 -45.49
CA LEU A 312 89.54 -41.87 -46.82
C LEU A 312 90.71 -40.96 -47.22
N ALA A 313 90.57 -39.64 -47.06
CA ALA A 313 91.65 -38.70 -47.35
C ALA A 313 92.92 -38.98 -46.55
N ARG A 314 92.79 -39.40 -45.28
CA ARG A 314 93.92 -39.83 -44.46
C ARG A 314 94.56 -41.12 -44.97
N ILE A 315 93.77 -42.14 -45.31
CA ILE A 315 94.27 -43.41 -45.85
C ILE A 315 94.95 -43.18 -47.21
N ASP A 316 94.39 -42.34 -48.07
CA ASP A 316 95.00 -41.99 -49.36
C ASP A 316 96.33 -41.27 -49.17
N ALA A 317 96.43 -40.36 -48.19
CA ALA A 317 97.70 -39.74 -47.83
C ALA A 317 98.73 -40.76 -47.33
N GLU A 318 98.32 -41.70 -46.47
CA GLU A 318 99.17 -42.79 -45.98
C GLU A 318 99.60 -43.76 -47.11
N MET A 319 98.71 -44.09 -48.05
CA MET A 319 99.03 -44.92 -49.21
C MET A 319 100.00 -44.21 -50.16
N ASN A 320 99.80 -42.92 -50.42
CA ASN A 320 100.73 -42.14 -51.25
C ASN A 320 102.11 -42.03 -50.59
N ASP A 321 102.17 -41.84 -49.27
CA ASP A 321 103.45 -41.85 -48.53
C ASP A 321 104.16 -43.22 -48.62
N CYS A 322 103.42 -44.32 -48.42
CA CYS A 322 103.95 -45.67 -48.59
C CYS A 322 104.40 -45.95 -50.03
N ARG A 323 103.66 -45.49 -51.04
CA ARG A 323 104.03 -45.63 -52.45
C ARG A 323 105.30 -44.84 -52.77
N ASN A 324 105.41 -43.60 -52.31
CA ASN A 324 106.61 -42.78 -52.47
C ASN A 324 107.82 -43.42 -51.78
N LYS A 325 107.64 -44.03 -50.60
CA LYS A 325 108.68 -44.82 -49.92
C LYS A 325 109.07 -46.06 -50.73
N GLY A 326 108.10 -46.74 -51.32
CA GLY A 326 108.34 -47.89 -52.20
C GLY A 326 109.12 -47.52 -53.45
N GLU A 327 108.75 -46.42 -54.13
CA GLU A 327 109.46 -45.90 -55.30
C GLU A 327 110.87 -45.41 -54.93
N ALA A 328 111.05 -44.79 -53.76
CA ALA A 328 112.37 -44.39 -53.26
C ALA A 328 113.27 -45.60 -52.93
N LEU A 329 112.72 -46.65 -52.31
CA LEU A 329 113.44 -47.90 -52.04
C LEU A 329 113.76 -48.66 -53.33
N HIS A 330 112.85 -48.66 -54.31
CA HIS A 330 113.11 -49.26 -55.61
C HIS A 330 114.21 -48.52 -56.37
N GLY A 331 114.20 -47.18 -56.34
CA GLY A 331 115.31 -46.38 -56.86
C GLY A 331 116.63 -46.64 -56.14
N GLN A 332 116.61 -46.87 -54.81
CA GLN A 332 117.80 -47.25 -54.05
C GLN A 332 118.33 -48.63 -54.43
N ILE A 333 117.46 -49.60 -54.70
CA ILE A 333 117.83 -50.94 -55.18
C ILE A 333 118.42 -50.86 -56.58
N GLU A 334 117.83 -50.10 -57.50
CA GLU A 334 118.39 -49.90 -58.85
C GLU A 334 119.76 -49.21 -58.80
N THR A 335 119.98 -48.27 -57.88
CA THR A 335 121.32 -47.68 -57.67
C THR A 335 122.32 -48.65 -57.05
N ALA A 336 121.88 -49.52 -56.12
CA ALA A 336 122.75 -50.52 -55.49
C ALA A 336 123.11 -51.67 -56.45
N ASP A 337 122.18 -52.09 -57.32
CA ASP A 337 122.42 -53.06 -58.38
C ASP A 337 123.33 -52.48 -59.48
N ALA A 338 123.26 -51.17 -59.74
CA ALA A 338 124.19 -50.47 -60.62
C ALA A 338 125.61 -50.37 -60.01
N GLU A 339 125.74 -50.17 -58.69
CA GLU A 339 127.03 -50.16 -58.00
C GLU A 339 127.66 -51.57 -57.89
N ALA A 340 126.85 -52.63 -57.75
CA ALA A 340 127.31 -54.03 -57.71
C ALA A 340 127.77 -54.58 -59.08
N ALA A 341 127.44 -53.87 -60.18
CA ALA A 341 127.84 -54.21 -61.55
C ALA A 341 129.14 -53.52 -62.00
N THR A 342 129.87 -52.86 -61.09
CA THR A 342 131.16 -52.17 -61.31
C THR A 342 132.32 -52.92 -60.67
#